data_AF-A0A0F4YMH2-F1
#
_entry.id   AF-A0A0F4YMH2-F1
#
_cell.length_a   1.000
_cell.length_b   1.000
_cell.length_c   1.000
_cell.angle_alpha   90.00
_cell.angle_beta   90.00
_cell.angle_gamma   90.00
#
_symmetry.space_group_name_H-M   'P 1'
#
loop_
_entity.id
_entity.type
_entity.pdbx_description
1 polymer ?
#
loop_
_entity_poly.entity_id
_entity_poly.type
_entity_poly.pdbx_seq_one_letter_code
_entity_poly.pdbx_strand_id
1 'polypeptide(L)'
;MKPLQALIAVVSLTSGALAQSGPFKATFTQYGSGDQNGSPNCATTVNACGNPEVYAGKYTAAISQKQFGVGPGQGAGPACGTCYELTIETDLNGNPVPQRTINVTINNLCPIDGNPICNVPNQYGGQANFDLCIDSGAAAAFFTTSGAGIGTAQQISC
;
A
#
# COMPACT_ATOMS: atom_id res chain seq x y z
N MET A 1 36.16 26.03 -48.84
CA MET A 1 35.38 26.50 -47.67
C MET A 1 34.09 25.70 -47.63
N LYS A 2 33.93 24.77 -46.67
CA LYS A 2 32.78 23.86 -46.57
C LYS A 2 32.27 23.95 -45.13
N PRO A 3 31.00 24.32 -44.88
CA PRO A 3 30.53 24.51 -43.50
C PRO A 3 30.30 23.15 -42.83
N LEU A 4 30.82 23.03 -41.62
CA LEU A 4 30.64 21.90 -40.73
C LEU A 4 29.24 22.02 -40.11
N GLN A 5 28.32 21.11 -40.46
CA GLN A 5 27.01 21.02 -39.81
C GLN A 5 27.16 20.25 -38.50
N ALA A 6 26.93 20.93 -37.37
CA ALA A 6 26.84 20.32 -36.06
C ALA A 6 25.44 19.71 -35.89
N LEU A 7 25.35 18.38 -35.81
CA LEU A 7 24.16 17.69 -35.34
C LEU A 7 24.02 17.92 -33.83
N ILE A 8 22.99 18.67 -33.43
CA ILE A 8 22.57 18.76 -32.03
C ILE A 8 21.66 17.56 -31.76
N ALA A 9 22.17 16.56 -31.06
CA ALA A 9 21.36 15.47 -30.52
C ALA A 9 20.60 15.98 -29.28
N VAL A 10 19.29 16.14 -29.40
CA VAL A 10 18.40 16.43 -28.26
C VAL A 10 18.18 15.14 -27.50
N VAL A 11 18.87 14.96 -26.37
CA VAL A 11 18.61 13.86 -25.44
C VAL A 11 17.40 14.24 -24.59
N SER A 12 16.23 13.69 -24.90
CA SER A 12 15.05 13.77 -24.06
C SER A 12 15.26 12.93 -22.79
N LEU A 13 15.51 13.60 -21.67
CA LEU A 13 15.48 12.99 -20.34
C LEU A 13 14.02 12.76 -19.96
N THR A 14 13.48 11.59 -20.29
CA THR A 14 12.23 11.11 -19.69
C THR A 14 12.53 10.79 -18.23
N SER A 15 12.04 11.62 -17.32
CA SER A 15 12.04 11.39 -15.88
C SER A 15 11.12 10.20 -15.56
N GLY A 16 11.60 8.97 -15.80
CA GLY A 16 11.00 7.78 -15.23
C GLY A 16 11.11 7.88 -13.72
N ALA A 17 9.97 7.95 -13.03
CA ALA A 17 9.93 7.84 -11.58
C ALA A 17 10.61 6.52 -11.19
N LEU A 18 11.80 6.61 -10.60
CA LEU A 18 12.49 5.46 -10.04
C LEU A 18 11.56 4.87 -8.98
N ALA A 19 11.10 3.63 -9.20
CA ALA A 19 10.54 2.82 -8.13
C ALA A 19 11.56 2.85 -6.99
N GLN A 20 11.14 3.30 -5.81
CA GLN A 20 12.02 3.42 -4.65
C GLN A 20 12.54 2.02 -4.30
N SER A 21 13.79 1.74 -4.65
CA SER A 21 14.41 0.43 -4.51
C SER A 21 14.87 0.22 -3.07
N GLY A 22 13.94 -0.07 -2.17
CA GLY A 22 14.26 -0.43 -0.80
C GLY A 22 13.05 -0.32 0.14
N PRO A 23 13.15 -0.93 1.34
CA PRO A 23 12.13 -0.77 2.35
C PRO A 23 11.91 0.69 2.71
N PHE A 24 10.66 1.07 2.91
CA PHE A 24 10.27 2.39 3.37
C PHE A 24 9.40 2.30 4.62
N LYS A 25 9.40 3.36 5.43
CA LYS A 25 8.57 3.43 6.63
C LYS A 25 7.09 3.42 6.25
N ALA A 26 6.31 2.53 6.85
CA ALA A 26 4.87 2.39 6.62
C ALA A 26 4.12 2.30 7.95
N THR A 27 2.82 2.59 7.88
CA THR A 27 1.87 2.27 8.95
C THR A 27 0.94 1.13 8.51
N PHE A 28 0.42 0.43 9.50
CA PHE A 28 -0.42 -0.73 9.30
C PHE A 28 -1.67 -0.61 10.15
N THR A 29 -2.82 -0.93 9.56
CA THR A 29 -4.11 -1.08 10.23
C THR A 29 -4.79 -2.37 9.77
N GLN A 30 -6.01 -2.61 10.22
CA GLN A 30 -6.83 -3.72 9.77
C GLN A 30 -8.27 -3.28 9.52
N TYR A 31 -8.93 -3.93 8.57
CA TYR A 31 -10.34 -3.73 8.22
C TYR A 31 -10.95 -5.06 7.74
N GLY A 32 -12.28 -5.15 7.72
CA GLY A 32 -13.03 -6.36 7.36
C GLY A 32 -14.06 -6.76 8.41
N SER A 33 -14.54 -8.00 8.32
CA SER A 33 -15.61 -8.48 9.20
C SER A 33 -15.24 -8.35 10.67
N GLY A 34 -16.12 -7.71 11.45
CA GLY A 34 -15.90 -7.48 12.88
C GLY A 34 -15.03 -6.26 13.22
N ASP A 35 -14.60 -5.48 12.22
CA ASP A 35 -13.99 -4.17 12.47
C ASP A 35 -15.01 -3.22 13.12
N GLN A 36 -14.66 -2.71 14.30
CA GLN A 36 -15.48 -1.79 15.09
C GLN A 36 -15.49 -0.37 14.50
N ASN A 37 -14.58 -0.06 13.58
CA ASN A 37 -14.48 1.23 12.90
C ASN A 37 -15.35 1.34 11.64
N GLY A 38 -16.18 0.32 11.35
CA GLY A 38 -17.21 0.41 10.32
C GLY A 38 -16.73 0.13 8.89
N SER A 39 -15.60 -0.56 8.71
CA SER A 39 -15.11 -0.98 7.40
C SER A 39 -15.20 -2.50 7.18
N PRO A 40 -16.41 -3.10 7.12
CA PRO A 40 -16.59 -4.55 7.01
C PRO A 40 -16.25 -5.13 5.63
N ASN A 41 -15.78 -4.31 4.68
CA ASN A 41 -15.83 -4.59 3.25
C ASN A 41 -14.49 -5.04 2.64
N CYS A 42 -13.59 -5.66 3.43
CA CYS A 42 -12.30 -6.09 2.88
C CYS A 42 -12.41 -7.29 1.93
N ALA A 43 -13.47 -8.11 2.09
CA ALA A 43 -13.82 -9.23 1.23
C ALA A 43 -15.20 -9.05 0.57
N THR A 44 -15.42 -7.93 -0.13
CA THR A 44 -16.61 -7.76 -0.98
C THR A 44 -16.43 -8.38 -2.36
N THR A 45 -17.54 -8.66 -3.05
CA THR A 45 -17.53 -9.13 -4.45
C THR A 45 -17.05 -8.06 -5.44
N VAL A 46 -17.06 -6.79 -5.04
CA VAL A 46 -16.52 -5.64 -5.79
C VAL A 46 -15.85 -4.69 -4.82
N ASN A 47 -14.62 -4.28 -5.11
CA ASN A 47 -13.88 -3.28 -4.33
C ASN A 47 -13.20 -2.26 -5.28
N ALA A 48 -12.30 -1.41 -4.78
CA ALA A 48 -11.69 -0.36 -5.60
C ALA A 48 -10.90 -0.91 -6.81
N CYS A 49 -10.44 -2.16 -6.79
CA CYS A 49 -9.80 -2.82 -7.92
C CYS A 49 -10.80 -3.50 -8.88
N GLY A 50 -12.10 -3.36 -8.67
CA GLY A 50 -13.15 -3.95 -9.51
C GLY A 50 -13.47 -5.38 -9.08
N ASN A 51 -12.62 -6.36 -9.45
CA ASN A 51 -12.80 -7.76 -9.06
C ASN A 51 -11.66 -8.23 -8.14
N PRO A 52 -11.90 -8.36 -6.83
CA PRO A 52 -10.87 -8.83 -5.88
C PRO A 52 -10.37 -10.23 -6.14
N GLU A 53 -11.16 -11.12 -6.77
CA GLU A 53 -10.72 -12.49 -7.09
C GLU A 53 -9.58 -12.50 -8.12
N VAL A 54 -9.51 -11.47 -8.99
CA VAL A 54 -8.41 -11.31 -9.96
C VAL A 54 -7.08 -10.99 -9.27
N TYR A 55 -7.15 -10.43 -8.06
CA TYR A 55 -5.98 -9.99 -7.27
C TYR A 55 -5.84 -10.81 -5.97
N ALA A 56 -6.33 -12.05 -5.97
CA ALA A 56 -6.35 -12.92 -4.80
C ALA A 56 -4.95 -13.49 -4.47
N GLY A 57 -4.18 -12.74 -3.70
CA GLY A 57 -3.08 -13.28 -2.92
C GLY A 57 -3.60 -14.01 -1.66
N LYS A 58 -2.72 -14.76 -0.98
CA LYS A 58 -3.05 -15.37 0.33
C LYS A 58 -3.48 -14.31 1.35
N TYR A 59 -2.82 -13.16 1.33
CA TYR A 59 -3.10 -12.01 2.18
C TYR A 59 -3.31 -10.79 1.29
N THR A 60 -4.33 -9.99 1.63
CA THR A 60 -4.67 -8.80 0.86
C THR A 60 -4.72 -7.55 1.73
N ALA A 61 -4.49 -6.40 1.10
CA ALA A 61 -4.52 -5.11 1.78
C ALA A 61 -5.11 -4.01 0.90
N ALA A 62 -5.71 -3.01 1.55
CA ALA A 62 -5.93 -1.72 0.94
C ALA A 62 -4.68 -0.85 1.14
N ILE A 63 -4.32 -0.02 0.15
CA ILE A 63 -3.19 0.91 0.28
C ILE A 63 -3.68 2.36 0.26
N SER A 64 -2.99 3.26 0.98
CA SER A 64 -3.31 4.69 1.02
C SER A 64 -3.45 5.28 -0.39
N GLN A 65 -4.45 6.15 -0.57
CA GLN A 65 -4.87 6.71 -1.85
C GLN A 65 -3.73 7.26 -2.71
N LYS A 66 -2.72 7.88 -2.09
CA LYS A 66 -1.53 8.38 -2.81
C LYS A 66 -0.81 7.27 -3.57
N GLN A 67 -0.64 6.10 -2.97
CA GLN A 67 -0.01 4.93 -3.60
C GLN A 67 -0.99 4.18 -4.48
N PHE A 68 -2.28 4.13 -4.10
CA PHE A 68 -3.30 3.50 -4.92
C PHE A 68 -3.37 4.14 -6.31
N GLY A 69 -3.23 5.47 -6.38
CA GLY A 69 -3.03 6.25 -7.59
C GLY A 69 -4.29 6.90 -8.17
N VAL A 70 -5.47 6.56 -7.65
CA VAL A 70 -6.76 7.17 -8.01
C VAL A 70 -7.64 7.33 -6.75
N GLY A 71 -8.65 8.20 -6.83
CA GLY A 71 -9.59 8.43 -5.74
C GLY A 71 -10.83 7.51 -5.78
N PRO A 72 -11.70 7.60 -4.75
CA PRO A 72 -12.97 6.88 -4.72
C PRO A 72 -13.81 7.10 -5.98
N GLY A 73 -14.39 6.02 -6.50
CA GLY A 73 -15.27 6.06 -7.68
C GLY A 73 -14.55 6.19 -9.04
N GLN A 74 -13.22 6.24 -9.07
CA GLN A 74 -12.44 6.38 -10.30
C GLN A 74 -11.98 5.03 -10.89
N GLY A 75 -12.36 3.91 -10.27
CA GLY A 75 -12.00 2.56 -10.70
C GLY A 75 -10.64 2.10 -10.17
N ALA A 76 -10.08 1.08 -10.83
CA ALA A 76 -8.83 0.44 -10.43
C ALA A 76 -7.63 1.38 -10.61
N GLY A 77 -6.89 1.60 -9.54
CA GLY A 77 -5.61 2.32 -9.57
C GLY A 77 -4.45 1.44 -10.03
N PRO A 78 -3.30 2.03 -10.42
CA PRO A 78 -2.11 1.30 -10.83
C PRO A 78 -1.53 0.35 -9.76
N ALA A 79 -1.90 0.53 -8.48
CA ALA A 79 -1.45 -0.37 -7.41
C ALA A 79 -2.17 -1.72 -7.38
N CYS A 80 -3.33 -1.86 -8.04
CA CYS A 80 -4.07 -3.12 -8.04
C CYS A 80 -3.21 -4.29 -8.54
N GLY A 81 -3.11 -5.34 -7.74
CA GLY A 81 -2.31 -6.53 -8.03
C GLY A 81 -0.82 -6.44 -7.69
N THR A 82 -0.33 -5.29 -7.23
CA THR A 82 1.07 -5.19 -6.77
C THR A 82 1.28 -5.91 -5.44
N CYS A 83 2.47 -6.46 -5.23
CA CYS A 83 2.82 -7.19 -4.01
C CYS A 83 3.83 -6.41 -3.16
N TYR A 84 3.66 -6.48 -1.84
CA TYR A 84 4.55 -5.87 -0.87
C TYR A 84 4.91 -6.87 0.24
N GLU A 85 6.18 -6.90 0.61
CA GLU A 85 6.64 -7.47 1.88
C GLU A 85 6.48 -6.40 2.96
N LEU A 86 5.75 -6.72 4.03
CA LEU A 86 5.49 -5.84 5.16
C LEU A 86 6.12 -6.41 6.41
N THR A 87 6.72 -5.55 7.24
CA THR A 87 7.28 -5.93 8.55
C THR A 87 6.79 -4.96 9.61
N ILE A 88 6.21 -5.47 10.71
CA ILE A 88 5.81 -4.67 11.87
C ILE A 88 6.92 -4.64 12.92
N GLU A 89 7.15 -3.46 13.50
CA GLU A 89 8.23 -3.23 14.48
C GLU A 89 7.66 -2.69 15.81
N THR A 90 6.71 -1.76 15.74
CA THR A 90 6.08 -1.15 16.92
C THR A 90 4.57 -1.02 16.78
N ASP A 91 3.87 -0.80 17.90
CA ASP A 91 2.53 -0.24 17.90
C ASP A 91 2.56 1.26 17.50
N LEU A 92 1.40 1.92 17.45
CA LEU A 92 1.30 3.35 17.10
C LEU A 92 1.81 4.30 18.20
N ASN A 93 2.06 3.80 19.42
CA ASN A 93 2.68 4.56 20.51
C ASN A 93 4.22 4.41 20.51
N GLY A 94 4.77 3.59 19.62
CA GLY A 94 6.21 3.30 19.52
C GLY A 94 6.69 2.19 20.46
N ASN A 95 5.78 1.44 21.10
CA ASN A 95 6.18 0.27 21.90
C ASN A 95 6.56 -0.89 20.95
N PRO A 96 7.68 -1.58 21.19
CA PRO A 96 8.06 -2.74 20.39
C PRO A 96 6.99 -3.83 20.44
N VAL A 97 6.76 -4.49 19.30
CA VAL A 97 5.93 -5.69 19.20
C VAL A 97 6.75 -6.87 18.68
N PRO A 98 6.32 -8.12 18.92
CA PRO A 98 6.90 -9.27 18.24
C PRO A 98 6.87 -9.07 16.72
N GLN A 99 8.05 -8.99 16.11
CA GLN A 99 8.18 -8.72 14.69
C GLN A 99 7.56 -9.85 13.86
N ARG A 100 6.76 -9.47 12.86
CA ARG A 100 6.16 -10.36 11.87
C ARG A 100 6.38 -9.77 10.49
N THR A 101 6.59 -10.66 9.52
CA THR A 101 6.69 -10.31 8.10
C THR A 101 5.66 -11.09 7.30
N ILE A 102 4.90 -10.42 6.44
CA ILE A 102 3.98 -11.05 5.49
C ILE A 102 4.09 -10.40 4.12
N ASN A 103 3.72 -11.16 3.09
CA ASN A 103 3.52 -10.62 1.75
C ASN A 103 2.05 -10.39 1.51
N VAL A 104 1.67 -9.21 1.04
CA VAL A 104 0.29 -8.85 0.69
C VAL A 104 0.18 -8.49 -0.78
N THR A 105 -0.97 -8.79 -1.36
CA THR A 105 -1.39 -8.26 -2.66
C THR A 105 -2.34 -7.08 -2.44
N ILE A 106 -2.08 -5.97 -3.10
CA ILE A 106 -2.96 -4.80 -3.03
C ILE A 106 -4.20 -5.07 -3.88
N ASN A 107 -5.36 -5.10 -3.24
CA ASN A 107 -6.62 -5.32 -3.91
C ASN A 107 -7.65 -4.21 -3.64
N ASN A 108 -7.34 -3.20 -2.82
CA ASN A 108 -8.31 -2.17 -2.46
C ASN A 108 -7.66 -0.80 -2.18
N LEU A 109 -8.50 0.20 -2.01
CA LEU A 109 -8.14 1.59 -1.71
C LEU A 109 -8.41 1.89 -0.24
N CYS A 110 -7.44 2.47 0.45
CA CYS A 110 -7.69 3.23 1.68
C CYS A 110 -7.81 4.73 1.34
N PRO A 111 -9.03 5.30 1.28
CA PRO A 111 -9.25 6.68 0.88
C PRO A 111 -8.81 7.66 1.96
N ILE A 112 -8.43 8.89 1.59
CA ILE A 112 -8.07 9.93 2.57
C ILE A 112 -9.29 10.33 3.40
N ASP A 113 -10.45 10.48 2.74
CA ASP A 113 -11.69 10.85 3.40
C ASP A 113 -12.14 9.75 4.37
N GLY A 114 -12.51 10.14 5.58
CA GLY A 114 -12.84 9.22 6.67
C GLY A 114 -11.67 8.44 7.27
N ASN A 115 -10.48 8.41 6.65
CA ASN A 115 -9.31 7.65 7.15
C ASN A 115 -8.04 8.52 7.21
N PRO A 116 -7.87 9.36 8.24
CA PRO A 116 -6.72 10.27 8.36
C PRO A 116 -5.35 9.57 8.29
N ILE A 117 -5.26 8.31 8.75
CA ILE A 117 -4.00 7.54 8.67
C ILE A 117 -3.56 7.25 7.23
N CYS A 118 -4.49 7.30 6.26
CA CYS A 118 -4.21 7.12 4.84
C CYS A 118 -3.85 8.42 4.12
N ASN A 119 -3.87 9.56 4.82
CA ASN A 119 -3.27 10.80 4.35
C ASN A 119 -1.74 10.77 4.60
N VAL A 120 -0.97 10.41 3.57
CA VAL A 120 0.46 10.10 3.72
C VAL A 120 1.41 11.17 3.11
N PRO A 121 2.54 11.51 3.77
CA PRO A 121 3.01 10.96 5.04
C PRO A 121 2.08 11.30 6.20
N ASN A 122 1.70 10.30 6.99
CA ASN A 122 0.70 10.46 8.04
C ASN A 122 1.34 10.95 9.35
N GLN A 123 0.52 11.12 10.39
CA GLN A 123 0.96 11.61 11.70
C GLN A 123 2.03 10.73 12.37
N TYR A 124 2.23 9.49 11.91
CA TYR A 124 3.26 8.57 12.39
C TYR A 124 4.51 8.54 11.49
N GLY A 125 4.52 9.34 10.41
CA GLY A 125 5.60 9.41 9.43
C GLY A 125 5.63 8.25 8.43
N GLY A 126 4.57 7.45 8.33
CA GLY A 126 4.46 6.38 7.33
C GLY A 126 4.29 6.97 5.93
N GLN A 127 5.12 6.54 4.99
CA GLN A 127 5.04 6.96 3.58
C GLN A 127 3.87 6.32 2.85
N ALA A 128 3.37 5.19 3.35
CA ALA A 128 2.10 4.56 2.97
C ALA A 128 1.41 4.00 4.22
N ASN A 129 0.09 3.83 4.15
CA ASN A 129 -0.67 2.97 5.07
C ASN A 129 -1.13 1.72 4.32
N PHE A 130 -0.97 0.55 4.94
CA PHE A 130 -1.55 -0.70 4.48
C PHE A 130 -2.63 -1.15 5.47
N ASP A 131 -3.86 -1.21 4.98
CA ASP A 131 -5.01 -1.68 5.75
C ASP A 131 -5.23 -3.17 5.47
N LEU A 132 -4.86 -4.02 6.43
CA LEU A 132 -4.83 -5.48 6.24
C LEU A 132 -6.22 -6.08 6.34
N CYS A 133 -6.59 -6.88 5.33
CA CYS A 133 -7.90 -7.53 5.32
C CYS A 133 -7.97 -8.66 6.36
N ILE A 134 -8.83 -8.48 7.36
CA ILE A 134 -9.15 -9.49 8.39
C ILE A 134 -9.60 -10.80 7.75
N ASP A 135 -10.46 -10.72 6.74
CA ASP A 135 -11.11 -11.88 6.13
C ASP A 135 -10.15 -12.73 5.29
N SER A 136 -9.04 -12.16 4.83
CA SER A 136 -7.93 -12.92 4.19
C SER A 136 -6.99 -13.60 5.20
N GLY A 137 -7.16 -13.30 6.49
CA GLY A 137 -6.25 -13.73 7.56
C GLY A 137 -4.95 -12.90 7.66
N ALA A 138 -4.80 -11.84 6.85
CA ALA A 138 -3.61 -10.99 6.85
C ALA A 138 -3.38 -10.33 8.21
N ALA A 139 -4.44 -9.75 8.78
CA ALA A 139 -4.40 -9.11 10.09
C ALA A 139 -3.93 -10.08 11.19
N ALA A 140 -4.52 -11.28 11.27
CA ALA A 140 -4.16 -12.28 12.28
C ALA A 140 -2.73 -12.85 12.10
N ALA A 141 -2.22 -12.89 10.87
CA ALA A 141 -0.86 -13.33 10.59
C ALA A 141 0.21 -12.27 10.94
N PHE A 142 -0.18 -11.00 10.95
CA PHE A 142 0.73 -9.88 11.10
C PHE A 142 0.71 -9.26 12.49
N PHE A 143 -0.48 -9.03 13.05
CA PHE A 143 -0.67 -8.38 14.33
C PHE A 143 -0.66 -9.39 15.47
N THR A 144 0.26 -9.21 16.42
CA THR A 144 0.39 -10.12 17.58
C THR A 144 -0.25 -9.59 18.86
N THR A 145 -0.35 -8.27 19.00
CA THR A 145 -0.77 -7.61 20.25
C THR A 145 -1.63 -6.36 20.02
N SER A 146 -1.54 -5.72 18.85
CA SER A 146 -2.29 -4.51 18.48
C SER A 146 -2.84 -4.64 17.06
N GLY A 147 -4.04 -4.14 16.78
CA GLY A 147 -4.61 -4.10 15.41
C GLY A 147 -4.04 -2.99 14.51
N ALA A 148 -2.98 -2.31 14.95
CA ALA A 148 -2.30 -1.26 14.21
C ALA A 148 -0.84 -1.11 14.66
N GLY A 149 0.02 -0.59 13.77
CA GLY A 149 1.43 -0.42 14.07
C GLY A 149 2.23 0.31 13.00
N ILE A 150 3.54 0.32 13.20
CA ILE A 150 4.55 0.99 12.37
C ILE A 150 5.65 -0.03 12.05
N GLY A 151 6.25 0.11 10.88
CA GLY A 151 7.44 -0.65 10.49
C GLY A 151 7.81 -0.35 9.05
N THR A 152 8.17 -1.37 8.28
CA THR A 152 8.66 -1.21 6.90
C THR A 152 7.81 -1.93 5.87
N ALA A 153 7.75 -1.38 4.67
CA ALA A 153 7.17 -2.03 3.50
C ALA A 153 8.15 -1.96 2.33
N GLN A 154 8.21 -3.02 1.52
CA GLN A 154 9.00 -3.07 0.29
C GLN A 154 8.15 -3.67 -0.82
N GLN A 155 8.08 -3.01 -1.97
CA GLN A 155 7.46 -3.61 -3.14
C GLN A 155 8.32 -4.77 -3.65
N ILE A 156 7.69 -5.91 -3.91
CA ILE A 156 8.34 -7.15 -4.36
C ILE A 156 7.67 -7.67 -5.64
N SER A 157 8.32 -8.64 -6.29
CA SER A 157 7.60 -9.47 -7.26
C SER A 157 6.55 -10.30 -6.52
N CYS A 158 5.35 -10.35 -7.08
CA CYS A 158 4.49 -11.51 -6.90
C CYS A 158 5.16 -12.72 -7.60
#